data_AF-A0A2S7WAZ6-F1
#
_entry.id   AF-A0A2S7WAZ6-F1
#
_cell.length_a   1.000
_cell.length_b   1.000
_cell.length_c   1.000
_cell.angle_alpha   90.00
_cell.angle_beta   90.00
_cell.angle_gamma   90.00
#
_symmetry.space_group_name_H-M   'P 1'
#
loop_
_entity.id
_entity.type
_entity.pdbx_description
1 polymer ?
#
loop_
_entity_poly.entity_id
_entity_poly.type
_entity_poly.pdbx_seq_one_letter_code
_entity_poly.pdbx_strand_id
1 'polypeptide(L)'
;MMQDCYTVTIYHYTDNYIKWGDGPFIYVSSTFNGTSTETICDSYWLPDLNISGGGNSGGYYTNPGNSPAYQDCQSNSNKNYQGRYVEESNPCKYVISVNPIECGNGYVYDPVLGTCVEEVKIINELTNPCAKTIFTQLENGIYQDHPLKPELQILALNTGNLNFSEQILHLFAESNQNQYTITNADLAPGKAAETNPTTNTTTINNSYLENATMLSITRTMIHEQIHAYLNNVYKYRTGFKDKDLYTKMHIYASENGYKDLNRFHHEFMGQYVNAIAVSLYEWDSDYGSGGNLGWDYYYSMSFGGLFYDKNPDPDIVEIELTDSFKELVPNATDRNKIIEILKNEESGNSNAKGKKCN
;
A
#
# COMPACT_ATOMS: atom_id res chain seq x y z
N MET A 1 0.82 -7.98 67.68
CA MET A 1 1.66 -8.15 66.49
C MET A 1 1.48 -6.88 65.66
N MET A 2 2.58 -6.21 65.31
CA MET A 2 2.56 -5.07 64.40
C MET A 2 2.37 -5.64 63.00
N GLN A 3 1.33 -5.18 62.30
CA GLN A 3 1.07 -5.59 60.93
C GLN A 3 1.94 -4.70 60.05
N ASP A 4 2.90 -5.29 59.33
CA ASP A 4 3.76 -4.53 58.44
C ASP A 4 2.91 -4.15 57.21
N CYS A 5 2.65 -2.84 57.09
CA CYS A 5 1.94 -2.27 55.96
C CYS A 5 2.92 -1.47 55.11
N TYR A 6 2.88 -1.65 53.80
CA TYR A 6 3.66 -0.87 52.85
C TYR A 6 2.76 -0.23 51.81
N THR A 7 3.13 0.96 51.36
CA THR A 7 2.42 1.69 50.31
C THR A 7 3.00 1.32 48.95
N VAL A 8 2.14 0.85 48.07
CA VAL A 8 2.45 0.47 46.69
C VAL A 8 1.98 1.59 45.76
N THR A 9 2.86 2.08 44.88
CA THR A 9 2.45 2.97 43.79
C THR A 9 1.94 2.14 42.62
N ILE A 10 0.75 2.47 42.15
CA ILE A 10 0.08 1.84 41.02
C ILE A 10 0.13 2.80 39.85
N TYR A 11 0.64 2.34 38.71
CA TYR A 11 0.66 3.09 37.46
C TYR A 11 -0.50 2.61 36.58
N HIS A 12 -1.29 3.55 36.08
CA HIS A 12 -2.46 3.28 35.25
C HIS A 12 -2.16 3.60 33.80
N TYR A 13 -2.35 2.63 32.92
CA TYR A 13 -2.18 2.79 31.47
C TYR A 13 -3.46 2.34 30.75
N THR A 14 -3.74 2.95 29.60
CA THR A 14 -4.72 2.45 28.63
C THR A 14 -3.98 1.96 27.40
N ASP A 15 -4.11 0.69 27.06
CA ASP A 15 -3.67 0.18 25.78
C ASP A 15 -4.79 0.32 24.74
N ASN A 16 -4.46 0.94 23.61
CA ASN A 16 -5.35 1.12 22.48
C ASN A 16 -5.06 0.04 21.44
N TYR A 17 -6.11 -0.67 21.03
CA TYR A 17 -6.05 -1.69 20.00
C TYR A 17 -7.04 -1.37 18.88
N ILE A 18 -6.70 -1.71 17.64
CA ILE A 18 -7.59 -1.65 16.48
C ILE A 18 -8.01 -3.06 16.12
N LYS A 19 -9.27 -3.24 15.72
CA LYS A 19 -9.75 -4.47 15.11
C LYS A 19 -10.29 -4.16 13.70
N TRP A 20 -9.81 -4.89 12.71
CA TRP A 20 -10.26 -4.76 11.31
C TRP A 20 -11.31 -5.84 11.04
N GLY A 21 -12.59 -5.47 11.00
CA GLY A 21 -13.70 -6.40 10.81
C GLY A 21 -13.71 -7.55 11.83
N ASP A 22 -13.71 -8.80 11.33
CA ASP A 22 -13.63 -10.02 12.16
C ASP A 22 -12.19 -10.47 12.46
N GLY A 23 -11.19 -9.69 12.05
CA GLY A 23 -9.77 -10.00 12.24
C GLY A 23 -9.27 -9.86 13.68
N PRO A 24 -7.98 -10.19 13.94
CA PRO A 24 -7.36 -10.06 15.25
C PRO A 24 -7.17 -8.59 15.66
N PHE A 25 -7.10 -8.34 16.97
CA PHE A 25 -6.73 -7.03 17.51
C PHE A 25 -5.25 -6.73 17.29
N ILE A 26 -4.93 -5.54 16.81
CA ILE A 26 -3.56 -5.04 16.61
C ILE A 26 -3.31 -3.90 17.59
N TYR A 27 -2.23 -3.99 18.36
CA TYR A 27 -1.82 -2.95 19.31
C TYR A 27 -1.40 -1.67 18.57
N VAL A 28 -1.83 -0.51 19.07
CA VAL A 28 -1.52 0.80 18.50
C VAL A 28 -0.60 1.60 19.41
N SER A 29 -1.03 1.82 20.65
CA SER A 29 -0.38 2.74 21.58
C SER A 29 -0.79 2.46 23.02
N SER A 30 0.02 2.93 23.97
CA SER A 30 -0.31 2.98 25.40
C SER A 30 -0.38 4.44 25.83
N THR A 31 -1.47 4.81 26.52
CA THR A 31 -1.65 6.13 27.14
C THR A 31 -1.47 6.02 28.64
N PHE A 32 -0.57 6.81 29.23
CA PHE A 32 -0.44 6.88 30.68
C PHE A 32 -1.57 7.73 31.28
N ASN A 33 -2.36 7.16 32.19
CA ASN A 33 -3.53 7.78 32.78
C ASN A 33 -3.26 8.42 34.16
N GLY A 34 -2.09 8.17 34.74
CA GLY A 34 -1.71 8.68 36.06
C GLY A 34 -1.27 7.58 37.03
N THR A 35 -1.08 7.97 38.30
CA THR A 35 -0.71 7.05 39.38
C THR A 35 -1.75 7.08 40.51
N SER A 36 -1.87 5.97 41.23
CA SER A 36 -2.54 5.91 42.53
C SER A 36 -1.65 5.19 43.55
N THR A 37 -2.04 5.18 44.82
CA THR A 37 -1.36 4.41 45.86
C THR A 37 -2.32 3.47 46.56
N GLU A 38 -1.85 2.30 46.96
CA GLU A 38 -2.59 1.30 47.72
C GLU A 38 -1.73 0.85 48.90
N THR A 39 -2.26 0.91 50.12
CA THR A 39 -1.58 0.36 51.30
C THR A 39 -1.93 -1.11 51.42
N ILE A 40 -0.92 -1.97 51.29
CA ILE A 40 -1.06 -3.41 51.48
C ILE A 40 -0.50 -3.74 52.86
N CYS A 41 -1.31 -4.37 53.69
CA CYS A 41 -0.90 -4.84 55.01
C CYS A 41 -0.79 -6.36 54.95
N ASP A 42 0.43 -6.90 55.08
CA ASP A 42 0.62 -8.34 55.12
C ASP A 42 0.08 -8.87 56.44
N SER A 43 -1.02 -9.63 56.37
CA SER A 43 -1.38 -10.53 57.47
C SER A 43 -0.41 -11.71 57.42
N TYR A 44 0.42 -11.83 58.45
CA TYR A 44 1.40 -12.91 58.65
C TYR A 44 0.93 -14.25 58.06
N TRP A 45 1.64 -14.71 57.03
CA TRP A 45 1.40 -15.96 56.33
C TRP A 45 1.52 -17.12 57.34
N LEU A 46 0.42 -17.82 57.64
CA LEU A 46 0.52 -19.17 58.20
C LEU A 46 0.98 -20.07 57.05
N PRO A 47 2.11 -20.79 57.16
CA PRO A 47 2.54 -21.68 56.10
C PRO A 47 1.45 -22.72 55.85
N ASP A 48 0.96 -22.75 54.61
CA ASP A 48 0.06 -23.78 54.12
C ASP A 48 0.57 -25.15 54.55
N LEU A 49 -0.26 -25.82 55.38
CA LEU A 49 -0.15 -27.25 55.60
C LEU A 49 -0.29 -27.92 54.23
N ASN A 50 0.84 -28.41 53.75
CA ASN A 50 1.05 -29.31 52.63
C ASN A 50 -0.17 -30.22 52.32
N ILE A 51 -1.02 -29.80 51.39
CA ILE A 51 -1.98 -30.68 50.69
C ILE A 51 -1.65 -30.68 49.21
N SER A 52 -1.02 -31.77 48.78
CA SER A 52 -0.79 -32.11 47.39
C SER A 52 -2.13 -32.35 46.67
N GLY A 53 -2.49 -31.51 45.71
CA GLY A 53 -3.67 -31.73 44.87
C GLY A 53 -3.60 -30.88 43.59
N GLY A 54 -3.50 -31.56 42.45
CA GLY A 54 -3.25 -30.97 41.14
C GLY A 54 -4.36 -30.09 40.55
N GLY A 55 -4.02 -29.45 39.43
CA GLY A 55 -4.97 -28.74 38.58
C GLY A 55 -4.26 -27.84 37.58
N ASN A 56 -4.10 -28.33 36.35
CA ASN A 56 -3.78 -27.50 35.18
C ASN A 56 -4.86 -26.44 34.99
N SER A 57 -4.48 -25.17 34.99
CA SER A 57 -5.30 -24.07 34.46
C SER A 57 -4.47 -23.27 33.47
N GLY A 58 -4.91 -23.24 32.21
CA GLY A 58 -4.27 -22.51 31.13
C GLY A 58 -4.16 -21.02 31.45
N GLY A 59 -2.93 -20.50 31.44
CA GLY A 59 -2.67 -19.08 31.48
C GLY A 59 -2.76 -18.50 30.07
N TYR A 60 -3.58 -17.48 29.90
CA TYR A 60 -3.40 -16.53 28.80
C TYR A 60 -2.06 -15.82 29.04
N TYR A 61 -1.06 -16.15 28.23
CA TYR A 61 0.21 -15.44 28.22
C TYR A 61 0.00 -14.08 27.55
N THR A 62 -0.36 -13.06 28.32
CA THR A 62 -0.04 -11.67 27.93
C THR A 62 1.44 -11.48 28.20
N ASN A 63 2.28 -11.90 27.25
CA ASN A 63 3.68 -11.50 27.25
C ASN A 63 3.64 -9.98 26.99
N PRO A 64 3.97 -9.11 27.96
CA PRO A 64 3.98 -7.68 27.68
C PRO A 64 4.99 -7.48 26.56
N GLY A 65 4.51 -7.04 25.39
CA GLY A 65 5.40 -6.68 24.29
C GLY A 65 6.45 -5.69 24.79
N ASN A 66 7.60 -5.62 24.12
CA ASN A 66 8.68 -4.67 24.38
C ASN A 66 8.26 -3.20 24.13
N SER A 67 7.13 -2.75 24.67
CA SER A 67 6.70 -1.36 24.61
C SER A 67 7.49 -0.56 25.66
N PRO A 68 8.16 0.53 25.28
CA PRO A 68 8.97 1.35 26.20
C PRO A 68 8.17 1.96 27.36
N ALA A 69 6.83 2.00 27.27
CA ALA A 69 5.96 2.50 28.34
C ALA A 69 6.03 1.70 29.65
N TYR A 70 6.51 0.44 29.62
CA TYR A 70 6.61 -0.42 30.80
C TYR A 70 7.97 -0.35 31.51
N GLN A 71 8.84 0.58 31.11
CA GLN A 71 10.16 0.78 31.73
C GLN A 71 10.13 1.57 33.05
N ASP A 72 9.01 2.22 33.38
CA ASP A 72 8.93 3.08 34.56
C ASP A 72 9.08 2.29 35.89
N CYS A 73 8.69 1.01 35.92
CA CYS A 73 8.94 0.10 37.04
C CYS A 73 10.25 -0.71 36.93
N GLN A 74 11.07 -0.50 35.88
CA GLN A 74 12.30 -1.28 35.65
C GLN A 74 13.58 -0.64 36.21
N SER A 75 13.46 0.33 37.13
CA SER A 75 14.61 0.83 37.89
C SER A 75 14.95 -0.08 39.08
N ASN A 76 15.09 -1.39 38.84
CA ASN A 76 16.10 -2.28 39.45
C ASN A 76 15.83 -3.76 39.17
N SER A 77 16.87 -4.43 38.66
CA SER A 77 17.10 -5.87 38.56
C SER A 77 16.52 -6.66 37.38
N ASN A 78 17.46 -7.24 36.62
CA ASN A 78 17.47 -8.48 35.85
C ASN A 78 16.24 -8.92 35.01
N LYS A 79 16.54 -9.08 33.72
CA LYS A 79 15.75 -9.77 32.70
C LYS A 79 15.43 -11.21 33.14
N ASN A 80 14.17 -11.62 32.93
CA ASN A 80 13.55 -12.94 33.14
C ASN A 80 12.77 -13.07 34.45
N TYR A 81 11.50 -12.66 34.44
CA TYR A 81 10.52 -13.07 35.44
C TYR A 81 9.47 -13.98 34.79
N GLN A 82 9.66 -15.29 34.96
CA GLN A 82 8.54 -16.23 35.09
C GLN A 82 8.15 -16.23 36.57
N GLY A 83 6.90 -15.83 36.83
CA GLY A 83 6.08 -16.11 38.02
C GLY A 83 6.74 -16.30 39.40
N ARG A 84 6.32 -15.42 40.32
CA ARG A 84 6.47 -15.46 41.80
C ARG A 84 7.84 -15.02 42.30
N TYR A 85 7.83 -13.88 42.98
CA TYR A 85 8.71 -13.33 44.02
C TYR A 85 8.95 -11.85 43.68
N VAL A 86 8.16 -10.97 44.29
CA VAL A 86 8.40 -9.52 44.24
C VAL A 86 9.41 -9.25 45.35
N GLU A 87 10.63 -8.83 45.02
CA GLU A 87 11.58 -8.36 46.04
C GLU A 87 11.00 -7.12 46.75
N GLU A 88 11.08 -7.11 48.09
CA GLU A 88 10.45 -6.14 49.00
C GLU A 88 10.92 -4.68 48.84
N SER A 89 11.86 -4.38 47.92
CA SER A 89 12.47 -3.05 47.83
C SER A 89 11.79 -2.04 46.91
N ASN A 90 10.82 -2.43 46.07
CA ASN A 90 10.00 -1.44 45.32
C ASN A 90 8.75 -2.08 44.66
N PRO A 91 7.63 -2.26 45.37
CA PRO A 91 6.42 -2.80 44.76
C PRO A 91 5.78 -1.68 43.90
N CYS A 92 5.93 -1.75 42.58
CA CYS A 92 4.99 -1.05 41.71
C CYS A 92 4.09 -2.05 40.98
N LYS A 93 2.84 -1.63 40.79
CA LYS A 93 1.79 -2.42 40.17
C LYS A 93 1.31 -1.69 38.92
N TYR A 94 1.02 -2.46 37.87
CA TYR A 94 0.45 -1.93 36.64
C TYR A 94 -1.04 -2.29 36.56
N VAL A 95 -1.87 -1.32 36.19
CA VAL A 95 -3.26 -1.55 35.78
C VAL A 95 -3.37 -1.09 34.34
N ILE A 96 -3.70 -2.04 33.44
CA ILE A 96 -3.87 -1.79 32.01
C ILE A 96 -5.35 -1.92 31.69
N SER A 97 -5.98 -0.83 31.25
CA SER A 97 -7.31 -0.87 30.63
C SER A 97 -7.17 -0.99 29.13
N VAL A 98 -7.97 -1.85 28.50
CA VAL A 98 -8.00 -2.01 27.04
C VAL A 98 -9.12 -1.14 26.49
N ASN A 99 -8.80 -0.24 25.56
CA ASN A 99 -9.81 0.52 24.82
C ASN A 99 -9.82 0.08 23.36
N PRO A 100 -10.74 -0.82 22.96
CA PRO A 100 -10.88 -1.19 21.56
C PRO A 100 -11.44 0.01 20.78
N ILE A 101 -10.69 0.47 19.79
CA ILE A 101 -11.16 1.50 18.87
C ILE A 101 -11.94 0.81 17.77
N GLU A 102 -13.27 0.87 17.87
CA GLU A 102 -14.19 0.35 16.85
C GLU A 102 -14.63 1.50 15.95
N CYS A 103 -14.18 1.48 14.70
CA CYS A 103 -14.69 2.38 13.68
C CYS A 103 -16.02 1.85 13.14
N GLY A 104 -16.96 2.75 12.88
CA GLY A 104 -18.23 2.39 12.23
C GLY A 104 -18.01 1.82 10.83
N ASN A 105 -18.99 1.10 10.29
CA ASN A 105 -18.92 0.56 8.93
C ASN A 105 -18.57 1.65 7.90
N GLY A 106 -17.54 1.40 7.10
CA GLY A 106 -17.01 2.36 6.13
C GLY A 106 -16.09 3.41 6.71
N TYR A 107 -15.52 3.20 7.90
CA TYR A 107 -14.50 4.03 8.51
C TYR A 107 -13.31 3.17 8.96
N VAL A 108 -12.10 3.71 8.84
CA VAL A 108 -10.83 3.10 9.29
C VAL A 108 -10.14 4.02 10.30
N TYR A 109 -9.42 3.46 11.27
CA TYR A 109 -8.73 4.28 12.27
C TYR A 109 -7.42 4.83 11.70
N ASP A 110 -7.30 6.16 11.69
CA ASP A 110 -6.06 6.84 11.32
C ASP A 110 -5.23 7.08 12.60
N PRO A 111 -4.07 6.41 12.76
CA PRO A 111 -3.24 6.55 13.96
C PRO A 111 -2.52 7.91 14.04
N VAL A 112 -2.39 8.64 12.93
CA VAL A 112 -1.79 9.99 12.88
C VAL A 112 -2.79 11.02 13.38
N LEU A 113 -4.06 10.89 12.97
CA LEU A 113 -5.13 11.80 13.38
C LEU A 113 -5.77 11.39 14.71
N GLY A 114 -5.57 10.16 15.16
CA GLY A 114 -6.16 9.62 16.38
C GLY A 114 -7.67 9.45 16.31
N THR A 115 -8.25 9.34 15.11
CA THR A 115 -9.70 9.26 14.89
C THR A 115 -10.03 8.29 13.77
N CYS A 116 -11.27 7.78 13.77
CA CYS A 116 -11.83 7.09 12.62
C CYS A 116 -12.04 8.09 11.48
N VAL A 117 -11.54 7.77 10.29
CA VAL A 117 -11.73 8.50 9.05
C VAL A 117 -12.52 7.63 8.08
N GLU A 118 -13.24 8.25 7.14
CA GLU A 118 -13.98 7.48 6.12
C GLU A 118 -13.00 6.57 5.38
N GLU A 119 -13.38 5.30 5.23
CA GLU A 119 -12.60 4.32 4.49
C GLU A 119 -12.50 4.80 3.06
N VAL A 120 -11.27 5.10 2.64
CA VAL A 120 -11.03 5.54 1.29
C VAL A 120 -11.12 4.31 0.37
N LYS A 121 -12.03 4.41 -0.61
CA LYS A 121 -12.40 3.27 -1.46
C LYS A 121 -11.82 3.40 -2.85
N ILE A 122 -11.24 2.31 -3.30
CA ILE A 122 -11.09 2.00 -4.71
C ILE A 122 -12.47 1.56 -5.22
N ILE A 123 -12.98 2.23 -6.24
CA ILE A 123 -14.31 1.99 -6.79
C ILE A 123 -14.17 1.41 -8.19
N ASN A 124 -14.46 0.11 -8.33
CA ASN A 124 -14.49 -0.59 -9.61
C ASN A 124 -15.89 -0.52 -10.25
N GLU A 125 -16.10 0.48 -11.12
CA GLU A 125 -17.33 0.70 -11.89
C GLU A 125 -17.24 0.14 -13.31
N LEU A 126 -16.25 -0.71 -13.61
CA LEU A 126 -16.13 -1.34 -14.91
C LEU A 126 -17.36 -2.23 -15.18
N THR A 127 -17.92 -2.07 -16.38
CA THR A 127 -19.04 -2.85 -16.92
C THR A 127 -18.56 -3.97 -17.83
N ASN A 128 -17.38 -3.82 -18.45
CA ASN A 128 -16.75 -4.91 -19.21
C ASN A 128 -16.27 -6.02 -18.24
N PRO A 129 -16.76 -7.28 -18.35
CA PRO A 129 -16.44 -8.33 -17.39
C PRO A 129 -14.96 -8.71 -17.35
N CYS A 130 -14.30 -8.72 -18.50
CA CYS A 130 -12.89 -9.06 -18.61
C CYS A 130 -12.01 -7.98 -17.96
N ALA A 131 -12.22 -6.71 -18.30
CA ALA A 131 -11.54 -5.58 -17.67
C ALA A 131 -11.79 -5.54 -16.14
N LYS A 132 -13.05 -5.77 -15.73
CA LYS A 132 -13.40 -5.83 -14.31
C LYS A 132 -12.62 -6.91 -13.56
N THR A 133 -12.47 -8.08 -14.18
CA THR A 133 -11.69 -9.20 -13.63
C THR A 133 -10.21 -8.87 -13.52
N ILE A 134 -9.62 -8.27 -14.57
CA ILE A 134 -8.23 -7.80 -14.56
C ILE A 134 -8.01 -6.83 -13.40
N PHE A 135 -8.90 -5.85 -13.24
CA PHE A 135 -8.78 -4.87 -12.16
C PHE A 135 -8.81 -5.55 -10.79
N THR A 136 -9.75 -6.47 -10.55
CA THR A 136 -9.81 -7.24 -9.31
C THR A 136 -8.59 -8.15 -9.10
N GLN A 137 -7.97 -8.66 -10.17
CA GLN A 137 -6.71 -9.42 -10.05
C GLN A 137 -5.54 -8.51 -9.67
N LEU A 138 -5.47 -7.30 -10.22
CA LEU A 138 -4.50 -6.28 -9.82
C LEU A 138 -4.71 -5.92 -8.34
N GLU A 139 -5.97 -5.76 -7.89
CA GLU A 139 -6.28 -5.51 -6.48
C GLU A 139 -5.79 -6.63 -5.56
N ASN A 140 -5.95 -7.89 -5.96
CA ASN A 140 -5.58 -9.03 -5.11
C ASN A 140 -4.10 -9.41 -5.16
N GLY A 141 -3.45 -9.26 -6.32
CA GLY A 141 -2.07 -9.68 -6.53
C GLY A 141 -1.03 -8.63 -6.13
N ILE A 142 -1.36 -7.34 -6.29
CA ILE A 142 -0.42 -6.24 -6.07
C ILE A 142 -0.50 -5.73 -4.62
N TYR A 143 -1.66 -5.83 -3.95
CA TYR A 143 -1.87 -5.25 -2.62
C TYR A 143 -1.67 -6.23 -1.46
N GLN A 144 -1.19 -7.46 -1.71
CA GLN A 144 -0.94 -8.45 -0.65
C GLN A 144 0.56 -8.64 -0.37
N ASP A 145 0.96 -8.36 0.88
CA ASP A 145 2.27 -8.76 1.42
C ASP A 145 2.39 -10.29 1.40
N HIS A 146 3.16 -10.85 0.46
CA HIS A 146 3.30 -12.30 0.33
C HIS A 146 4.65 -12.82 0.87
N PRO A 147 4.66 -13.68 1.91
CA PRO A 147 5.89 -14.08 2.57
C PRO A 147 6.79 -15.05 1.80
N LEU A 148 6.36 -15.54 0.63
CA LEU A 148 7.19 -16.33 -0.30
C LEU A 148 7.73 -15.51 -1.49
N LYS A 149 7.54 -14.19 -1.48
CA LYS A 149 8.13 -13.25 -2.44
C LYS A 149 9.23 -12.42 -1.71
N PRO A 150 10.39 -13.00 -1.37
CA PRO A 150 11.41 -12.34 -0.53
C PRO A 150 12.05 -11.10 -1.18
N GLU A 151 11.92 -10.93 -2.49
CA GLU A 151 12.26 -9.68 -3.20
C GLU A 151 11.33 -8.52 -2.80
N LEU A 152 10.12 -8.82 -2.33
CA LEU A 152 9.13 -7.86 -1.81
C LEU A 152 9.12 -7.76 -0.28
N GLN A 153 9.69 -8.70 0.47
CA GLN A 153 9.71 -8.65 1.95
C GLN A 153 10.55 -7.51 2.56
N ILE A 154 11.30 -6.78 1.74
CA ILE A 154 12.05 -5.59 2.18
C ILE A 154 11.10 -4.36 2.30
N LEU A 155 9.86 -4.45 1.80
CA LEU A 155 8.95 -3.33 1.56
C LEU A 155 8.22 -2.71 2.75
N ALA A 156 7.84 -3.48 3.77
CA ALA A 156 6.89 -2.99 4.79
C ALA A 156 7.56 -2.32 6.01
N LEU A 157 8.89 -2.30 6.11
CA LEU A 157 9.61 -1.89 7.34
C LEU A 157 10.54 -0.69 7.16
N ASN A 158 10.70 -0.14 5.94
CA ASN A 158 11.61 0.98 5.66
C ASN A 158 11.00 1.99 4.67
N THR A 159 10.03 2.77 5.14
CA THR A 159 9.40 3.87 4.36
C THR A 159 10.35 5.01 3.99
N GLY A 160 11.61 5.00 4.46
CA GLY A 160 12.58 6.06 4.21
C GLY A 160 13.42 5.92 2.94
N ASN A 161 13.43 4.76 2.27
CA ASN A 161 14.29 4.49 1.11
C ASN A 161 13.73 3.38 0.20
N LEU A 162 12.46 3.49 -0.18
CA LEU A 162 11.90 2.60 -1.20
C LEU A 162 12.59 2.87 -2.54
N ASN A 163 13.09 1.82 -3.19
CA ASN A 163 13.50 1.89 -4.58
C ASN A 163 12.28 2.14 -5.48
N PHE A 164 12.49 2.55 -6.72
CA PHE A 164 11.41 3.17 -7.49
C PHE A 164 10.28 2.19 -7.89
N SER A 165 10.59 0.91 -8.08
CA SER A 165 9.60 -0.17 -8.23
C SER A 165 8.78 -0.38 -6.97
N GLU A 166 9.41 -0.22 -5.81
CA GLU A 166 8.76 -0.28 -4.50
C GLU A 166 7.80 0.90 -4.27
N GLN A 167 8.09 2.08 -4.84
CA GLN A 167 7.15 3.22 -4.80
C GLN A 167 5.89 2.99 -5.62
N ILE A 168 5.95 2.25 -6.75
CA ILE A 168 4.75 1.84 -7.49
C ILE A 168 3.93 0.84 -6.67
N LEU A 169 4.58 -0.15 -6.06
CA LEU A 169 3.87 -1.15 -5.24
C LEU A 169 3.30 -0.54 -3.96
N HIS A 170 3.99 0.44 -3.38
CA HIS A 170 3.49 1.27 -2.29
C HIS A 170 2.32 2.14 -2.75
N LEU A 171 2.39 2.76 -3.93
CA LEU A 171 1.30 3.52 -4.56
C LEU A 171 0.04 2.68 -4.73
N PHE A 172 0.24 1.43 -5.08
CA PHE A 172 -0.78 0.40 -5.18
C PHE A 172 -1.36 0.06 -3.80
N ALA A 173 -0.51 -0.24 -2.81
CA ALA A 173 -0.95 -0.49 -1.44
C ALA A 173 -1.65 0.73 -0.77
N GLU A 174 -1.25 1.95 -1.12
CA GLU A 174 -1.81 3.22 -0.66
C GLU A 174 -2.97 3.73 -1.53
N SER A 175 -3.36 3.00 -2.57
CA SER A 175 -4.57 3.35 -3.34
C SER A 175 -5.83 3.33 -2.46
N ASN A 176 -5.80 2.59 -1.35
CA ASN A 176 -6.81 2.64 -0.30
C ASN A 176 -6.78 3.91 0.58
N GLN A 177 -5.83 4.83 0.37
CA GLN A 177 -5.77 6.14 1.03
C GLN A 177 -6.24 7.27 0.11
N ASN A 178 -6.41 6.99 -1.19
CA ASN A 178 -6.87 7.96 -2.18
C ASN A 178 -8.11 7.45 -2.91
N GLN A 179 -9.20 8.21 -2.89
CA GLN A 179 -10.40 7.82 -3.63
C GLN A 179 -10.04 7.74 -5.12
N TYR A 180 -10.09 6.53 -5.67
CA TYR A 180 -9.78 6.21 -7.05
C TYR A 180 -10.95 5.44 -7.63
N THR A 181 -11.42 5.87 -8.79
CA THR A 181 -12.54 5.22 -9.49
C THR A 181 -12.07 4.78 -10.85
N ILE A 182 -12.38 3.55 -11.23
CA ILE A 182 -12.15 3.05 -12.57
C ILE A 182 -13.47 2.70 -13.24
N THR A 183 -13.65 3.15 -14.47
CA THR A 183 -14.87 2.94 -15.27
C THR A 183 -14.50 2.74 -16.74
N ASN A 184 -15.48 2.40 -17.58
CA ASN A 184 -15.31 2.32 -19.03
C ASN A 184 -16.47 3.02 -19.76
N ALA A 185 -16.11 3.78 -20.80
CA ALA A 185 -17.04 4.52 -21.64
C ALA A 185 -16.41 4.77 -23.03
N ASP A 186 -17.16 5.36 -23.95
CA ASP A 186 -16.60 5.75 -25.24
C ASP A 186 -15.75 7.03 -25.08
N LEU A 187 -14.48 6.95 -25.47
CA LEU A 187 -13.58 8.10 -25.51
C LEU A 187 -13.35 8.57 -26.94
N ALA A 188 -12.70 9.73 -27.09
CA ALA A 188 -12.30 10.24 -28.40
C ALA A 188 -11.45 9.21 -29.17
N PRO A 189 -11.52 9.18 -30.52
CA PRO A 189 -10.72 8.28 -31.34
C PRO A 189 -9.23 8.36 -30.98
N GLY A 190 -8.57 7.20 -30.99
CA GLY A 190 -7.13 7.09 -30.68
C GLY A 190 -6.77 7.10 -29.19
N LYS A 191 -7.74 7.26 -28.27
CA LYS A 191 -7.50 7.15 -26.83
C LYS A 191 -7.82 5.76 -26.29
N ALA A 192 -6.84 5.10 -25.66
CA ALA A 192 -7.06 3.84 -24.94
C ALA A 192 -7.72 4.05 -23.57
N ALA A 193 -7.28 5.08 -22.83
CA ALA A 193 -7.83 5.48 -21.54
C ALA A 193 -7.50 6.95 -21.26
N GLU A 194 -8.12 7.51 -20.23
CA GLU A 194 -7.71 8.79 -19.64
C GLU A 194 -8.01 8.83 -18.15
N THR A 195 -7.16 9.53 -17.39
CA THR A 195 -7.37 9.77 -15.96
C THR A 195 -7.70 11.23 -15.69
N ASN A 196 -8.88 11.49 -15.14
CA ASN A 196 -9.30 12.83 -14.77
C ASN A 196 -8.52 13.28 -13.52
N PRO A 197 -7.68 14.34 -13.63
CA PRO A 197 -6.83 14.76 -12.52
C PRO A 197 -7.62 15.31 -11.33
N THR A 198 -8.86 15.77 -11.53
CA THR A 198 -9.70 16.37 -10.49
C THR A 198 -10.36 15.32 -9.62
N THR A 199 -10.91 14.27 -10.24
CA THR A 199 -11.66 13.22 -9.53
C THR A 199 -10.83 11.97 -9.27
N ASN A 200 -9.65 11.82 -9.87
CA ASN A 200 -8.91 10.55 -9.97
C ASN A 200 -9.78 9.42 -10.52
N THR A 201 -10.62 9.74 -11.50
CA THR A 201 -11.41 8.75 -12.22
C THR A 201 -10.67 8.38 -13.50
N THR A 202 -10.34 7.12 -13.66
CA THR A 202 -9.83 6.56 -14.91
C THR A 202 -10.98 5.99 -15.72
N THR A 203 -11.08 6.44 -16.97
CA THR A 203 -12.03 5.89 -17.95
C THR A 203 -11.24 5.11 -18.99
N ILE A 204 -11.53 3.83 -19.17
CA ILE A 204 -10.98 3.02 -20.28
C ILE A 204 -11.96 3.03 -21.46
N ASN A 205 -11.45 3.18 -22.67
CA ASN A 205 -12.27 3.23 -23.88
C ASN A 205 -12.89 1.85 -24.19
N ASN A 206 -14.21 1.80 -24.42
CA ASN A 206 -14.89 0.56 -24.83
C ASN A 206 -14.29 -0.06 -26.10
N SER A 207 -14.04 0.75 -27.13
CA SER A 207 -13.45 0.26 -28.39
C SER A 207 -12.06 -0.32 -28.20
N TYR A 208 -11.31 0.16 -27.21
CA TYR A 208 -10.02 -0.40 -26.82
C TYR A 208 -10.21 -1.75 -26.13
N LEU A 209 -11.13 -1.84 -25.15
CA LEU A 209 -11.43 -3.08 -24.44
C LEU A 209 -11.92 -4.21 -25.35
N GLU A 210 -12.63 -3.89 -26.42
CA GLU A 210 -13.12 -4.88 -27.40
C GLU A 210 -12.00 -5.50 -28.24
N ASN A 211 -10.90 -4.78 -28.45
CA ASN A 211 -9.86 -5.17 -29.39
C ASN A 211 -8.57 -5.64 -28.71
N ALA A 212 -8.20 -4.97 -27.63
CA ALA A 212 -6.93 -5.14 -26.98
C ALA A 212 -6.78 -6.50 -26.29
N THR A 213 -5.52 -6.91 -26.12
CA THR A 213 -5.18 -8.04 -25.28
C THR A 213 -5.37 -7.70 -23.80
N MET A 214 -5.58 -8.72 -22.97
CA MET A 214 -5.58 -8.58 -21.52
C MET A 214 -4.27 -7.98 -21.02
N LEU A 215 -3.13 -8.29 -21.65
CA LEU A 215 -1.83 -7.73 -21.29
C LEU A 215 -1.79 -6.21 -21.56
N SER A 216 -2.28 -5.76 -22.71
CA SER A 216 -2.38 -4.34 -23.03
C SER A 216 -3.34 -3.61 -22.08
N ILE A 217 -4.49 -4.21 -21.75
CA ILE A 217 -5.47 -3.65 -20.82
C ILE A 217 -4.88 -3.53 -19.41
N THR A 218 -4.19 -4.57 -18.93
CA THR A 218 -3.51 -4.59 -17.64
C THR A 218 -2.45 -3.48 -17.56
N ARG A 219 -1.60 -3.37 -18.59
CA ARG A 219 -0.61 -2.30 -18.70
C ARG A 219 -1.26 -0.92 -18.65
N THR A 220 -2.36 -0.73 -19.39
CA THR A 220 -3.12 0.53 -19.35
C THR A 220 -3.61 0.82 -17.93
N MET A 221 -4.19 -0.15 -17.22
CA MET A 221 -4.66 0.07 -15.84
C MET A 221 -3.52 0.44 -14.89
N ILE A 222 -2.34 -0.17 -15.02
CA ILE A 222 -1.15 0.18 -14.23
C ILE A 222 -0.71 1.61 -14.56
N HIS A 223 -0.65 1.96 -15.84
CA HIS A 223 -0.26 3.29 -16.31
C HIS A 223 -1.19 4.40 -15.77
N GLU A 224 -2.50 4.21 -15.89
CA GLU A 224 -3.48 5.19 -15.43
C GLU A 224 -3.50 5.34 -13.90
N GLN A 225 -3.21 4.27 -13.16
CA GLN A 225 -3.05 4.34 -11.70
C GLN A 225 -1.84 5.19 -11.30
N ILE A 226 -0.76 5.18 -12.08
CA ILE A 226 0.37 6.10 -11.90
C ILE A 226 -0.07 7.55 -12.11
N HIS A 227 -0.88 7.83 -13.15
CA HIS A 227 -1.46 9.17 -13.31
C HIS A 227 -2.27 9.59 -12.08
N ALA A 228 -3.14 8.73 -11.56
CA ALA A 228 -3.96 9.02 -10.38
C ALA A 228 -3.09 9.34 -9.15
N TYR A 229 -2.00 8.60 -8.94
CA TYR A 229 -1.04 8.87 -7.88
C TYR A 229 -0.30 10.20 -8.05
N LEU A 230 0.25 10.44 -9.23
CA LEU A 230 0.97 11.69 -9.52
C LEU A 230 0.03 12.89 -9.33
N ASN A 231 -1.26 12.76 -9.67
CA ASN A 231 -2.27 13.76 -9.37
C ASN A 231 -2.45 14.01 -7.87
N ASN A 232 -2.47 12.97 -7.03
CA ASN A 232 -2.58 13.11 -5.58
C ASN A 232 -1.37 13.81 -4.96
N VAL A 233 -0.16 13.43 -5.39
CA VAL A 233 1.10 14.04 -4.96
C VAL A 233 1.14 15.51 -5.40
N TYR A 234 0.95 15.77 -6.69
CA TYR A 234 1.06 17.11 -7.28
C TYR A 234 0.00 18.08 -6.73
N LYS A 235 -1.20 17.60 -6.40
CA LYS A 235 -2.27 18.44 -5.84
C LYS A 235 -2.22 18.57 -4.31
N TYR A 236 -1.24 17.94 -3.66
CA TYR A 236 -1.04 18.03 -2.22
C TYR A 236 -2.28 17.62 -1.41
N ARG A 237 -2.90 16.48 -1.76
CA ARG A 237 -4.10 16.00 -1.06
C ARG A 237 -3.80 15.75 0.43
N THR A 238 -4.75 16.12 1.27
CA THR A 238 -4.69 15.88 2.73
C THR A 238 -4.57 14.38 3.00
N GLY A 239 -3.58 13.97 3.79
CA GLY A 239 -3.26 12.56 4.05
C GLY A 239 -2.15 11.98 3.16
N PHE A 240 -1.87 12.61 2.01
CA PHE A 240 -0.89 12.13 1.03
C PHE A 240 0.19 13.18 0.78
N LYS A 241 1.15 13.28 1.70
CA LYS A 241 2.17 14.34 1.69
C LYS A 241 3.57 13.76 1.48
N ASP A 242 3.81 13.19 0.31
CA ASP A 242 5.19 13.00 -0.16
C ASP A 242 5.75 14.34 -0.66
N LYS A 243 6.20 15.15 0.30
CA LYS A 243 6.79 16.47 0.03
C LYS A 243 8.04 16.38 -0.84
N ASP A 244 8.81 15.30 -0.68
CA ASP A 244 10.06 15.12 -1.42
C ASP A 244 9.76 14.84 -2.90
N LEU A 245 8.84 13.91 -3.17
CA LEU A 245 8.39 13.62 -4.53
C LEU A 245 7.69 14.82 -5.17
N TYR A 246 6.81 15.52 -4.43
CA TYR A 246 6.19 16.77 -4.90
C TYR A 246 7.24 17.79 -5.37
N THR A 247 8.28 18.02 -4.55
CA THR A 247 9.36 18.96 -4.86
C THR A 247 10.15 18.49 -6.08
N LYS A 248 10.51 17.20 -6.16
CA LYS A 248 11.22 16.63 -7.31
C LYS A 248 10.43 16.77 -8.60
N MET A 249 9.11 16.50 -8.57
CA MET A 249 8.20 16.68 -9.70
C MET A 249 8.17 18.13 -10.19
N HIS A 250 8.07 19.10 -9.27
CA HIS A 250 8.07 20.53 -9.63
C HIS A 250 9.41 21.00 -10.20
N ILE A 251 10.53 20.55 -9.63
CA ILE A 251 11.87 20.84 -10.15
C ILE A 251 12.00 20.28 -11.56
N TYR A 252 11.67 19.00 -11.75
CA TYR A 252 11.73 18.34 -13.05
C TYR A 252 10.88 19.05 -14.11
N ALA A 253 9.62 19.41 -13.78
CA ALA A 253 8.75 20.16 -14.68
C ALA A 253 9.33 21.54 -15.03
N SER A 254 9.88 22.25 -14.04
CA SER A 254 10.46 23.58 -14.22
C SER A 254 11.74 23.55 -15.07
N GLU A 255 12.66 22.61 -14.80
CA GLU A 255 13.94 22.48 -15.51
C GLU A 255 13.76 22.12 -16.98
N ASN A 256 12.73 21.33 -17.29
CA ASN A 256 12.42 20.91 -18.66
C ASN A 256 11.36 21.80 -19.36
N GLY A 257 10.84 22.83 -18.66
CA GLY A 257 9.89 23.77 -19.23
C GLY A 257 8.49 23.21 -19.51
N TYR A 258 8.10 22.12 -18.85
CA TYR A 258 6.79 21.51 -19.00
C TYR A 258 5.71 22.33 -18.29
N LYS A 259 4.76 22.86 -19.05
CA LYS A 259 3.62 23.64 -18.54
C LYS A 259 2.30 22.88 -18.56
N ASP A 260 2.20 21.92 -19.47
CA ASP A 260 1.04 21.05 -19.61
C ASP A 260 1.19 19.85 -18.68
N LEU A 261 0.21 19.65 -17.78
CA LEU A 261 0.26 18.58 -16.78
C LEU A 261 0.31 17.20 -17.43
N ASN A 262 -0.41 17.03 -18.54
CA ASN A 262 -0.47 15.76 -19.26
C ASN A 262 0.88 15.42 -19.89
N ARG A 263 1.51 16.38 -20.58
CA ARG A 263 2.88 16.22 -21.10
C ARG A 263 3.87 15.96 -19.98
N PHE A 264 3.80 16.71 -18.89
CA PHE A 264 4.67 16.51 -17.74
C PHE A 264 4.55 15.10 -17.18
N HIS A 265 3.33 14.58 -16.95
CA HIS A 265 3.16 13.23 -16.45
C HIS A 265 3.74 12.18 -17.38
N HIS A 266 3.50 12.29 -18.69
CA HIS A 266 4.07 11.33 -19.64
C HIS A 266 5.59 11.40 -19.72
N GLU A 267 6.21 12.57 -19.54
CA GLU A 267 7.67 12.67 -19.43
C GLU A 267 8.16 12.04 -18.13
N PHE A 268 7.52 12.38 -17.02
CA PHE A 268 7.87 11.83 -15.71
C PHE A 268 7.67 10.30 -15.64
N MET A 269 6.72 9.76 -16.40
CA MET A 269 6.47 8.32 -16.57
C MET A 269 7.65 7.53 -17.14
N GLY A 270 8.60 8.20 -17.82
CA GLY A 270 9.86 7.56 -18.22
C GLY A 270 10.61 6.95 -17.04
N GLN A 271 10.50 7.54 -15.85
CA GLN A 271 11.12 7.00 -14.64
C GLN A 271 10.49 5.65 -14.23
N TYR A 272 9.22 5.42 -14.59
CA TYR A 272 8.38 4.31 -14.11
C TYR A 272 8.34 3.09 -15.04
N VAL A 273 9.01 3.15 -16.19
CA VAL A 273 9.04 2.08 -17.21
C VAL A 273 9.38 0.71 -16.60
N ASN A 274 10.48 0.60 -15.85
CA ASN A 274 10.86 -0.67 -15.22
C ASN A 274 9.80 -1.19 -14.24
N ALA A 275 9.22 -0.30 -13.44
CA ALA A 275 8.25 -0.69 -12.44
C ALA A 275 6.93 -1.17 -13.08
N ILE A 276 6.46 -0.51 -14.15
CA ILE A 276 5.35 -0.97 -14.97
C ILE A 276 5.64 -2.36 -15.55
N ALA A 277 6.86 -2.58 -16.06
CA ALA A 277 7.26 -3.87 -16.64
C ALA A 277 7.24 -5.00 -15.61
N VAL A 278 7.76 -4.77 -14.39
CA VAL A 278 7.70 -5.74 -13.28
C VAL A 278 6.25 -6.05 -12.92
N SER A 279 5.43 -5.04 -12.65
CA SER A 279 4.02 -5.25 -12.26
C SER A 279 3.23 -6.00 -13.34
N LEU A 280 3.50 -5.71 -14.62
CA LEU A 280 2.86 -6.40 -15.74
C LEU A 280 3.32 -7.86 -15.85
N TYR A 281 4.62 -8.12 -15.68
CA TYR A 281 5.18 -9.48 -15.66
C TYR A 281 4.58 -10.32 -14.54
N GLU A 282 4.48 -9.78 -13.33
CA GLU A 282 3.91 -10.48 -12.18
C GLU A 282 2.44 -10.83 -12.39
N TRP A 283 1.65 -9.85 -12.85
CA TRP A 283 0.25 -10.12 -13.18
C TRP A 283 0.13 -11.19 -14.27
N ASP A 284 0.96 -11.12 -15.31
CA ASP A 284 0.91 -12.09 -16.40
C ASP A 284 1.36 -13.50 -15.98
N SER A 285 2.29 -13.59 -15.02
CA SER A 285 2.71 -14.84 -14.39
C SER A 285 1.56 -15.50 -13.62
N ASP A 286 0.84 -14.72 -12.81
CA ASP A 286 -0.18 -15.25 -11.90
C ASP A 286 -1.54 -15.46 -12.60
N TYR A 287 -1.90 -14.60 -13.55
CA TYR A 287 -3.25 -14.52 -14.11
C TYR A 287 -3.33 -14.55 -15.64
N GLY A 288 -2.24 -14.22 -16.34
CA GLY A 288 -2.23 -14.02 -17.79
C GLY A 288 -1.77 -15.24 -18.59
N SER A 289 -0.66 -15.08 -19.31
CA SER A 289 -0.06 -16.07 -20.20
C SER A 289 0.95 -17.00 -19.50
N GLY A 290 1.25 -16.73 -18.22
CA GLY A 290 2.19 -17.48 -17.41
C GLY A 290 3.60 -16.89 -17.39
N GLY A 291 3.77 -15.59 -17.69
CA GLY A 291 5.04 -14.88 -17.49
C GLY A 291 6.16 -15.28 -18.47
N ASN A 292 5.84 -15.93 -19.60
CA ASN A 292 6.84 -16.58 -20.46
C ASN A 292 7.23 -15.79 -21.72
N LEU A 293 6.81 -14.52 -21.82
CA LEU A 293 7.09 -13.67 -23.00
C LEU A 293 8.51 -13.08 -23.00
N GLY A 294 9.24 -13.23 -21.89
CA GLY A 294 10.59 -12.71 -21.70
C GLY A 294 10.60 -11.24 -21.27
N TRP A 295 11.61 -10.87 -20.47
CA TRP A 295 11.72 -9.53 -19.87
C TRP A 295 11.65 -8.41 -20.89
N ASP A 296 12.37 -8.52 -22.01
CA ASP A 296 12.41 -7.49 -23.06
C ASP A 296 11.01 -7.17 -23.62
N TYR A 297 10.10 -8.15 -23.61
CA TYR A 297 8.73 -7.95 -24.07
C TYR A 297 7.92 -7.11 -23.08
N TYR A 298 7.96 -7.45 -21.78
CA TYR A 298 7.28 -6.66 -20.73
C TYR A 298 7.90 -5.26 -20.59
N TYR A 299 9.22 -5.16 -20.72
CA TYR A 299 9.93 -3.89 -20.78
C TYR A 299 9.48 -3.06 -21.99
N SER A 300 9.39 -3.64 -23.19
CA SER A 300 8.84 -2.95 -24.36
C SER A 300 7.39 -2.49 -24.13
N MET A 301 6.56 -3.33 -23.53
CA MET A 301 5.17 -3.00 -23.21
C MET A 301 5.07 -1.80 -22.26
N SER A 302 6.03 -1.62 -21.34
CA SER A 302 5.97 -0.52 -20.38
C SER A 302 6.14 0.89 -20.97
N PHE A 303 6.55 1.00 -22.24
CA PHE A 303 6.61 2.29 -22.96
C PHE A 303 5.26 2.77 -23.49
N GLY A 304 4.18 2.00 -23.32
CA GLY A 304 2.83 2.44 -23.70
C GLY A 304 2.44 3.74 -22.97
N GLY A 305 2.03 4.75 -23.75
CA GLY A 305 1.75 6.11 -23.26
C GLY A 305 2.93 7.09 -23.37
N LEU A 306 4.13 6.62 -23.74
CA LEU A 306 5.29 7.49 -24.00
C LEU A 306 5.40 7.95 -25.46
N PHE A 307 4.33 7.77 -26.21
CA PHE A 307 4.11 8.34 -27.53
C PHE A 307 2.60 8.47 -27.77
N TYR A 308 2.24 9.34 -28.70
CA TYR A 308 0.85 9.53 -29.10
C TYR A 308 0.77 9.85 -30.58
N ASP A 309 -0.39 9.58 -31.17
CA ASP A 309 -0.73 10.12 -32.48
C ASP A 309 -1.14 11.58 -32.30
N LYS A 310 -0.38 12.52 -32.86
CA LYS A 310 -0.72 13.94 -32.77
C LYS A 310 -1.67 14.36 -33.90
N ASN A 311 -1.95 13.48 -34.85
CA ASN A 311 -2.87 13.79 -35.93
C ASN A 311 -4.33 13.60 -35.45
N PRO A 312 -5.20 14.62 -35.60
CA PRO A 312 -6.61 14.47 -35.28
C PRO A 312 -7.39 13.64 -36.34
N ASP A 313 -6.80 13.42 -37.52
CA ASP A 313 -7.40 12.60 -38.57
C ASP A 313 -7.12 11.10 -38.31
N PRO A 314 -8.15 10.27 -38.10
CA PRO A 314 -7.97 8.84 -37.82
C PRO A 314 -7.32 8.06 -38.98
N ASP A 315 -7.31 8.62 -40.20
CA ASP A 315 -6.73 7.96 -41.38
C ASP A 315 -5.24 8.30 -41.58
N ILE A 316 -4.68 9.24 -40.80
CA ILE A 316 -3.28 9.67 -40.90
C ILE A 316 -2.57 9.43 -39.58
N VAL A 317 -1.58 8.53 -39.59
CA VAL A 317 -0.78 8.26 -38.39
C VAL A 317 0.44 9.19 -38.34
N GLU A 318 0.48 10.09 -37.36
CA GLU A 318 1.66 10.94 -37.08
C GLU A 318 2.11 10.78 -35.63
N ILE A 319 3.04 9.84 -35.40
CA ILE A 319 3.52 9.54 -34.05
C ILE A 319 4.47 10.61 -33.54
N GLU A 320 4.17 11.15 -32.37
CA GLU A 320 5.06 11.98 -31.57
C GLU A 320 5.54 11.21 -30.35
N LEU A 321 6.86 11.20 -30.14
CA LEU A 321 7.52 10.55 -29.00
C LEU A 321 7.80 11.57 -27.90
N THR A 322 7.62 11.16 -26.64
CA THR A 322 8.14 11.93 -25.50
C THR A 322 9.66 12.00 -25.54
N ASP A 323 10.24 12.97 -24.85
CA ASP A 323 11.70 13.10 -24.78
C ASP A 323 12.29 11.97 -23.94
N SER A 324 11.58 11.56 -22.89
CA SER A 324 11.93 10.42 -22.05
C SER A 324 11.99 9.10 -22.82
N PHE A 325 11.09 8.87 -23.80
CA PHE A 325 11.19 7.67 -24.64
C PHE A 325 12.44 7.71 -25.54
N LYS A 326 12.77 8.89 -26.10
CA LYS A 326 13.98 9.05 -26.91
C LYS A 326 15.25 8.87 -26.09
N GLU A 327 15.24 9.31 -24.83
CA GLU A 327 16.36 9.18 -23.90
C GLU A 327 16.58 7.71 -23.48
N LEU A 328 15.52 7.03 -23.07
CA LEU A 328 15.58 5.64 -22.60
C LEU A 328 15.88 4.64 -23.72
N VAL A 329 15.42 4.94 -24.94
CA VAL A 329 15.68 4.10 -26.12
C VAL A 329 16.24 4.97 -27.23
N PRO A 330 17.55 5.30 -27.24
CA PRO A 330 18.15 6.23 -28.20
C PRO A 330 18.08 5.78 -29.66
N ASN A 331 18.05 4.46 -29.89
CA ASN A 331 17.99 3.89 -31.23
C ASN A 331 16.56 3.96 -31.81
N ALA A 332 16.41 4.63 -32.97
CA ALA A 332 15.11 4.80 -33.62
C ALA A 332 14.49 3.47 -34.10
N THR A 333 15.30 2.52 -34.55
CA THR A 333 14.82 1.21 -34.99
C THR A 333 14.23 0.43 -33.83
N ASP A 334 14.85 0.49 -32.65
CA ASP A 334 14.34 -0.20 -31.47
C ASP A 334 13.05 0.45 -30.93
N ARG A 335 12.94 1.79 -30.97
CA ARG A 335 11.68 2.47 -30.69
C ARG A 335 10.55 2.03 -31.62
N ASN A 336 10.83 1.90 -32.92
CA ASN A 336 9.83 1.43 -33.88
C ASN A 336 9.36 0.00 -33.60
N LYS A 337 10.26 -0.91 -33.19
CA LYS A 337 9.88 -2.27 -32.77
C LYS A 337 8.99 -2.25 -31.52
N ILE A 338 9.32 -1.41 -30.54
CA ILE A 338 8.51 -1.25 -29.32
C ILE A 338 7.10 -0.76 -29.67
N ILE A 339 7.00 0.27 -30.53
CA ILE A 339 5.72 0.80 -30.99
C ILE A 339 4.91 -0.27 -31.73
N GLU A 340 5.56 -1.09 -32.56
CA GLU A 340 4.91 -2.20 -33.25
C GLU A 340 4.36 -3.26 -32.27
N ILE A 341 5.13 -3.65 -31.25
CA ILE A 341 4.67 -4.54 -30.17
C ILE A 341 3.42 -3.98 -29.52
N LEU A 342 3.45 -2.71 -29.13
CA LEU A 342 2.33 -2.04 -28.47
C LEU A 342 1.09 -2.01 -29.35
N LYS A 343 1.21 -1.58 -30.62
CA LYS A 343 0.07 -1.57 -31.56
C LYS A 343 -0.51 -2.96 -31.81
N ASN A 344 0.33 -4.00 -31.82
CA ASN A 344 -0.15 -5.38 -31.96
C ASN A 344 -1.00 -5.79 -30.75
N GLU A 345 -0.55 -5.47 -29.53
CA GLU A 345 -1.27 -5.75 -28.29
C GLU A 345 -2.54 -4.90 -28.14
N GLU A 346 -2.52 -3.62 -28.54
CA GLU A 346 -3.70 -2.74 -28.51
C GLU A 346 -4.80 -3.17 -29.50
N SER A 347 -4.42 -3.68 -30.67
CA SER A 347 -5.39 -4.20 -31.65
C SER A 347 -5.76 -5.67 -31.43
N GLY A 348 -4.99 -6.36 -30.58
CA GLY A 348 -5.06 -7.80 -30.36
C GLY A 348 -4.97 -8.61 -31.66
N ASN A 349 -4.20 -8.13 -32.63
CA ASN A 349 -4.08 -8.79 -33.93
C ASN A 349 -3.28 -10.11 -33.85
N SER A 350 -3.08 -10.80 -34.98
CA SER A 350 -2.38 -12.10 -35.00
C SER A 350 -0.91 -12.07 -34.57
N ASN A 351 -0.30 -10.89 -34.52
CA ASN A 351 1.08 -10.69 -34.07
C ASN A 351 1.16 -10.41 -32.56
N ALA A 352 0.02 -10.13 -31.91
CA ALA A 352 -0.06 -10.02 -30.46
C ALA A 352 0.33 -11.35 -29.80
N LYS A 353 1.04 -11.26 -28.68
CA LYS A 353 1.39 -12.38 -27.79
C LYS A 353 0.38 -12.53 -26.67
N GLY A 354 -0.26 -11.44 -26.24
CA GLY A 354 -1.35 -11.46 -25.29
C GLY A 354 -2.62 -12.07 -25.89
N LYS A 355 -3.51 -12.54 -25.02
CA LYS A 355 -4.84 -13.04 -25.40
C LYS A 355 -5.85 -11.89 -25.36
N LYS A 356 -6.77 -11.82 -26.32
CA LYS A 356 -7.87 -10.83 -26.32
C LYS A 356 -8.75 -10.94 -25.06
N CYS A 357 -9.27 -9.81 -24.62
CA CYS A 357 -10.36 -9.75 -23.65
C CYS A 357 -11.66 -10.15 -24.35
N ASN A 358 -12.08 -11.41 -24.24
CA ASN A 358 -13.33 -11.91 -24.81
C ASN A 358 -14.46 -11.97 -23.79
#